data_AF-A0A7J7CSJ2-F1
#
_entry.id   AF-A0A7J7CSJ2-F1
#
_cell.length_a   1.000
_cell.length_b   1.000
_cell.length_c   1.000
_cell.angle_alpha   90.00
_cell.angle_beta   90.00
_cell.angle_gamma   90.00
#
_symmetry.space_group_name_H-M   'P 1'
#
loop_
_entity.id
_entity.type
_entity.pdbx_description
1 polymer ?
#
loop_
_entity_poly.entity_id
_entity_poly.type
_entity_poly.pdbx_seq_one_letter_code
_entity_poly.pdbx_strand_id
1 'polypeptide(L)'
;MGVGNEATSSQQMDLSIAGLREKHRRELENLSLMTQPFKTFKFFVLAVARYLKRSILYLLGKGGWLLLLSTVVVALGVLLITIDGPHEKHVEELSHYLHFGLWWIALGVASSIGLGSGLHTFVLYLGPHIALFTIKAMQCGRVDLKSAPYDTIQLKRGPSWLDKDCDEFGPPLFTSSHGTRVPLSSLLPQIQIEAILWGLGTALGELPPYFISRAARLSGSKVDAMEELDDSSSEDNGVVATHLKQIKRWLLSHSQHMNFFTILVLASVPNPLFDLAGIMCGQFGIPFWKFFLATSIGKAIIKTHIQVRNKVD
;
A
#
# COMPACT_ATOMS: atom_id res chain seq x y z
N MET A 1 4.34 -62.58 21.80
CA MET A 1 5.17 -61.96 20.74
C MET A 1 4.23 -61.19 19.83
N GLY A 2 4.23 -59.85 19.87
CA GLY A 2 3.26 -59.06 19.09
C GLY A 2 3.44 -57.53 19.16
N VAL A 3 4.15 -57.03 20.17
CA VAL A 3 4.33 -55.57 20.39
C VAL A 3 5.44 -54.95 19.52
N GLY A 4 6.32 -55.75 18.91
CA GLY A 4 7.48 -55.26 18.15
C GLY A 4 7.20 -54.79 16.72
N ASN A 5 6.17 -55.33 16.05
CA ASN A 5 5.89 -55.03 14.63
C ASN A 5 5.11 -53.74 14.41
N GLU A 6 4.27 -53.31 15.36
CA GLU A 6 3.51 -52.05 15.23
C GLU A 6 4.42 -50.83 15.37
N ALA A 7 5.43 -50.89 16.25
CA ALA A 7 6.38 -49.81 16.48
C ALA A 7 7.37 -49.60 15.31
N THR A 8 7.74 -50.67 14.59
CA THR A 8 8.58 -50.58 13.39
C THR A 8 7.78 -50.08 12.18
N SER A 9 6.52 -50.50 12.05
CA SER A 9 5.62 -50.01 11.00
C SER A 9 5.31 -48.52 11.13
N SER A 10 5.08 -48.01 12.36
CA SER A 10 4.82 -46.58 12.58
C SER A 10 6.05 -45.72 12.29
N GLN A 11 7.24 -46.15 12.74
CA GLN A 11 8.50 -45.46 12.46
C GLN A 11 8.83 -45.39 10.96
N GLN A 12 8.59 -46.47 10.22
CA GLN A 12 8.82 -46.51 8.78
C GLN A 12 7.82 -45.62 8.01
N MET A 13 6.58 -45.54 8.48
CA MET A 13 5.57 -44.65 7.92
C MET A 13 5.93 -43.18 8.19
N ASP A 14 6.38 -42.85 9.41
CA ASP A 14 6.83 -41.49 9.77
C ASP A 14 8.06 -41.04 8.96
N LEU A 15 9.04 -41.92 8.74
CA LEU A 15 10.20 -41.65 7.88
C LEU A 15 9.80 -41.41 6.42
N SER A 16 8.83 -42.17 5.91
CA SER A 16 8.31 -41.98 4.54
C SER A 16 7.55 -40.65 4.38
N ILE A 17 6.77 -40.26 5.38
CA ILE A 17 6.04 -38.99 5.42
C ILE A 17 7.02 -37.81 5.52
N ALA A 18 8.08 -37.94 6.34
CA ALA A 18 9.14 -36.95 6.44
C ALA A 18 9.85 -36.76 5.09
N GLY A 19 10.21 -37.85 4.39
CA GLY A 19 10.81 -37.79 3.06
C GLY A 19 9.92 -37.15 2.00
N LEU A 20 8.60 -37.42 2.04
CA LEU A 20 7.63 -36.76 1.17
C LEU A 20 7.50 -35.27 1.46
N ARG A 21 7.52 -34.86 2.74
CA ARG A 21 7.51 -33.44 3.14
C ARG A 21 8.76 -32.71 2.68
N GLU A 22 9.93 -33.33 2.80
CA GLU A 22 11.21 -32.76 2.34
C GLU A 22 11.19 -32.53 0.82
N LYS A 23 10.69 -33.52 0.05
CA LYS A 23 10.55 -33.42 -1.40
C LYS A 23 9.56 -32.32 -1.80
N HIS A 24 8.42 -32.23 -1.10
CA HIS A 24 7.42 -31.18 -1.33
C HIS A 24 7.99 -29.79 -1.01
N ARG A 25 8.81 -29.65 0.06
CA ARG A 25 9.49 -28.39 0.39
C ARG A 25 10.43 -27.95 -0.73
N ARG A 26 11.25 -28.87 -1.26
CA ARG A 26 12.14 -28.60 -2.40
C ARG A 26 11.40 -28.25 -3.69
N GLU A 27 10.24 -28.86 -3.93
CA GLU A 27 9.39 -28.50 -5.08
C GLU A 27 8.81 -27.09 -4.92
N LEU A 28 8.43 -26.69 -3.71
CA LEU A 28 7.97 -25.32 -3.38
C LEU A 28 9.09 -24.28 -3.49
N GLU A 29 10.29 -24.59 -3.01
CA GLU A 29 11.48 -23.72 -3.14
C GLU A 29 11.83 -23.48 -4.63
N ASN A 30 11.63 -24.49 -5.48
CA ASN A 30 11.85 -24.38 -6.92
C ASN A 30 10.69 -23.73 -7.70
N LEU A 31 9.55 -23.46 -7.05
CA LEU A 31 8.38 -22.81 -7.66
C LEU A 31 8.54 -21.29 -7.64
N SER A 32 9.44 -20.80 -8.48
CA SER A 32 9.64 -19.37 -8.72
C SER A 32 9.06 -18.97 -10.09
N LEU A 33 8.69 -17.70 -10.22
CA LEU A 33 8.27 -17.11 -11.50
C LEU A 33 9.40 -17.16 -12.54
N MET A 34 10.66 -17.16 -12.09
CA MET A 34 11.86 -17.23 -12.94
C MET A 34 12.26 -18.65 -13.30
N THR A 35 11.99 -19.64 -12.45
CA THR A 35 12.38 -21.03 -12.70
C THR A 35 11.31 -21.79 -13.49
N GLN A 36 10.02 -21.64 -13.16
CA GLN A 36 8.92 -22.41 -13.74
C GLN A 36 7.64 -21.57 -13.94
N PRO A 37 7.64 -20.58 -14.85
CA PRO A 37 6.56 -19.58 -14.98
C PRO A 37 5.17 -20.20 -15.19
N PHE A 38 5.04 -21.20 -16.07
CA PHE A 38 3.75 -21.82 -16.39
C PHE A 38 3.18 -22.65 -15.24
N LYS A 39 4.03 -23.38 -14.50
CA LYS A 39 3.59 -24.18 -13.35
C LYS A 39 3.20 -23.27 -12.19
N THR A 40 4.01 -22.26 -11.90
CA THR A 40 3.73 -21.25 -10.87
C THR A 40 2.41 -20.53 -11.18
N PHE A 41 2.19 -20.11 -12.42
CA PHE A 41 0.94 -19.47 -12.83
C PHE A 41 -0.27 -20.41 -12.70
N LYS A 42 -0.15 -21.68 -13.14
CA LYS A 42 -1.23 -22.67 -12.99
C LYS A 42 -1.61 -22.88 -11.53
N PHE A 43 -0.64 -23.02 -10.62
CA PHE A 43 -0.91 -23.18 -9.20
C PHE A 43 -1.48 -21.91 -8.58
N PHE A 44 -1.01 -20.74 -9.00
CA PHE A 44 -1.59 -19.45 -8.58
C PHE A 44 -3.07 -19.36 -8.97
N VAL A 45 -3.43 -19.62 -10.22
CA VAL A 45 -4.83 -19.61 -10.69
C VAL A 45 -5.68 -20.62 -9.91
N LEU A 46 -5.17 -21.83 -9.68
CA LEU A 46 -5.87 -22.84 -8.90
C LEU A 46 -6.09 -22.40 -7.45
N ALA A 47 -5.08 -21.79 -6.83
CA ALA A 47 -5.17 -21.25 -5.48
C ALA A 47 -6.22 -20.14 -5.39
N VAL A 48 -6.16 -19.16 -6.31
CA VAL A 48 -7.13 -18.07 -6.42
C VAL A 48 -8.55 -18.61 -6.58
N ALA A 49 -8.77 -19.55 -7.51
CA ALA A 49 -10.08 -20.17 -7.71
C ALA A 49 -10.58 -20.91 -6.46
N ARG A 50 -9.70 -21.62 -5.75
CA ARG A 50 -10.05 -22.35 -4.52
C ARG A 50 -10.39 -21.39 -3.38
N TYR A 51 -9.64 -20.31 -3.21
CA TYR A 51 -9.95 -19.26 -2.23
C TYR A 51 -11.25 -18.54 -2.57
N LEU A 52 -11.47 -18.16 -3.82
CA LEU A 52 -12.73 -17.57 -4.29
C LEU A 52 -13.91 -18.50 -3.98
N LYS A 53 -13.82 -19.77 -4.33
CA LYS A 53 -14.86 -20.77 -4.04
C LYS A 53 -15.12 -20.88 -2.54
N ARG A 54 -14.06 -20.91 -1.71
CA ARG A 54 -14.20 -20.99 -0.24
C ARG A 54 -14.85 -19.73 0.34
N SER A 55 -14.48 -18.55 -0.16
CA SER A 55 -15.09 -17.28 0.23
C SER A 55 -16.56 -17.22 -0.16
N ILE A 56 -16.90 -17.62 -1.39
CA ILE A 56 -18.31 -17.69 -1.86
C ILE A 56 -19.12 -18.64 -1.00
N LEU A 57 -18.61 -19.86 -0.73
CA LEU A 57 -19.30 -20.83 0.13
C LEU A 57 -19.43 -20.35 1.58
N TYR A 58 -18.45 -19.62 2.11
CA TYR A 58 -18.53 -19.02 3.45
C TYR A 58 -19.58 -17.91 3.51
N LEU A 59 -19.62 -17.04 2.50
CA LEU A 59 -20.66 -16.01 2.33
C LEU A 59 -22.05 -16.64 2.18
N LEU A 60 -22.17 -17.73 1.43
CA LEU A 60 -23.44 -18.47 1.29
C LEU A 60 -23.86 -19.16 2.61
N GLY A 61 -22.90 -19.74 3.35
CA GLY A 61 -23.18 -20.53 4.55
C GLY A 61 -23.46 -19.71 5.81
N LYS A 62 -22.87 -18.51 5.97
CA LYS A 62 -23.14 -17.60 7.10
C LYS A 62 -23.99 -16.39 6.74
N GLY A 63 -24.16 -16.10 5.46
CA GLY A 63 -24.50 -14.76 4.99
C GLY A 63 -25.73 -14.70 4.10
N GLY A 64 -26.77 -15.51 4.29
CA GLY A 64 -28.04 -15.31 3.58
C GLY A 64 -28.54 -13.85 3.69
N TRP A 65 -28.44 -13.25 4.89
CA TRP A 65 -28.75 -11.84 5.12
C TRP A 65 -27.73 -10.87 4.48
N LEU A 66 -26.44 -11.17 4.52
CA LEU A 66 -25.39 -10.33 3.90
C LEU A 66 -25.46 -10.37 2.37
N LEU A 67 -25.79 -11.52 1.79
CA LEU A 67 -26.00 -11.71 0.37
C LEU A 67 -27.25 -10.96 -0.07
N LEU A 68 -28.35 -11.08 0.70
CA LEU A 68 -29.59 -10.34 0.45
C LEU A 68 -29.35 -8.82 0.51
N LEU A 69 -28.68 -8.35 1.56
CA LEU A 69 -28.31 -6.93 1.71
C LEU A 69 -27.42 -6.45 0.55
N SER A 70 -26.40 -7.23 0.17
CA SER A 70 -25.53 -6.92 -0.97
C SER A 70 -26.32 -6.88 -2.28
N THR A 71 -27.24 -7.82 -2.52
CA THR A 71 -28.08 -7.82 -3.72
C THR A 71 -29.05 -6.66 -3.76
N VAL A 72 -29.61 -6.25 -2.61
CA VAL A 72 -30.47 -5.07 -2.51
C VAL A 72 -29.68 -3.79 -2.77
N VAL A 73 -28.47 -3.66 -2.23
CA VAL A 73 -27.59 -2.51 -2.49
C VAL A 73 -27.19 -2.43 -3.95
N VAL A 74 -26.84 -3.56 -4.58
CA VAL A 74 -26.50 -3.61 -6.01
C VAL A 74 -27.73 -3.29 -6.86
N ALA A 75 -28.90 -3.87 -6.55
CA ALA A 75 -30.13 -3.58 -7.26
C ALA A 75 -30.55 -2.11 -7.13
N LEU A 76 -30.42 -1.52 -5.93
CA LEU A 76 -30.67 -0.11 -5.70
C LEU A 76 -29.66 0.78 -6.44
N GLY A 77 -28.38 0.40 -6.47
CA GLY A 77 -27.34 1.09 -7.24
C GLY A 77 -27.61 1.05 -8.75
N VAL A 78 -28.01 -0.11 -9.29
CA VAL A 78 -28.40 -0.27 -10.69
C VAL A 78 -29.66 0.55 -11.00
N LEU A 79 -30.64 0.55 -10.11
CA LEU A 79 -31.86 1.35 -10.26
C LEU A 79 -31.56 2.86 -10.25
N LEU A 80 -30.66 3.31 -9.37
CA LEU A 80 -30.21 4.71 -9.31
C LEU A 80 -29.40 5.14 -10.55
N ILE A 81 -28.71 4.21 -11.22
CA ILE A 81 -27.94 4.49 -12.44
C ILE A 81 -28.83 4.43 -13.69
N THR A 82 -29.91 3.64 -13.69
CA THR A 82 -30.76 3.41 -14.87
C THR A 82 -31.97 4.34 -14.96
N ILE A 83 -32.35 5.00 -13.87
CA ILE A 83 -33.42 6.00 -13.88
C ILE A 83 -32.80 7.37 -14.17
N ASP A 84 -33.03 7.87 -15.38
CA ASP A 84 -32.70 9.25 -15.75
C ASP A 84 -33.49 10.22 -14.87
N GLY A 85 -32.77 11.03 -14.08
CA GLY A 85 -33.37 11.93 -13.09
C GLY A 85 -32.40 13.01 -12.62
N PRO A 86 -32.83 13.92 -11.72
CA PRO A 86 -32.00 15.01 -11.20
C PRO A 86 -30.75 14.54 -10.42
N HIS A 87 -30.66 13.24 -10.13
CA HIS A 87 -29.52 12.58 -9.51
C HIS A 87 -28.34 12.34 -10.46
N GLU A 88 -28.54 12.42 -11.78
CA GLU A 88 -27.49 12.20 -12.78
C GLU A 88 -26.25 13.07 -12.53
N LYS A 89 -26.46 14.36 -12.24
CA LYS A 89 -25.38 15.31 -11.89
C LYS A 89 -24.60 14.90 -10.63
N HIS A 90 -25.28 14.33 -9.63
CA HIS A 90 -24.64 13.88 -8.39
C HIS A 90 -23.88 12.57 -8.59
N VAL A 91 -24.38 11.68 -9.45
CA VAL A 91 -23.73 10.42 -9.81
C VAL A 91 -22.48 10.69 -10.65
N GLU A 92 -22.54 11.62 -11.60
CA GLU A 92 -21.40 12.03 -12.42
C GLU A 92 -20.31 12.69 -11.56
N GLU A 93 -20.67 13.61 -10.68
CA GLU A 93 -19.75 14.23 -9.72
C GLU A 93 -19.09 13.18 -8.81
N LEU A 94 -19.85 12.22 -8.28
CA LEU A 94 -19.31 11.10 -7.49
C LEU A 94 -18.35 10.24 -8.31
N SER A 95 -18.67 9.96 -9.57
CA SER A 95 -17.80 9.21 -10.48
C SER A 95 -16.46 9.91 -10.70
N HIS A 96 -16.45 11.24 -10.81
CA HIS A 96 -15.23 12.05 -10.89
C HIS A 96 -14.39 11.94 -9.62
N TYR A 97 -15.00 12.05 -8.43
CA TYR A 97 -14.30 11.84 -7.16
C TYR A 97 -13.74 10.42 -7.01
N LEU A 98 -14.50 9.40 -7.43
CA LEU A 98 -14.06 8.00 -7.39
C LEU A 98 -12.87 7.76 -8.32
N HIS A 99 -12.93 8.26 -9.56
CA HIS A 99 -11.80 8.17 -10.50
C HIS A 99 -10.56 8.89 -9.97
N PHE A 100 -10.73 10.09 -9.39
CA PHE A 100 -9.66 10.84 -8.77
C PHE A 100 -9.02 10.08 -7.60
N GLY A 101 -9.83 9.55 -6.69
CA GLY A 101 -9.37 8.72 -5.58
C GLY A 101 -8.62 7.48 -6.06
N LEU A 102 -9.21 6.75 -7.00
CA LEU A 102 -8.63 5.54 -7.58
C LEU A 102 -7.30 5.83 -8.28
N TRP A 103 -7.20 6.92 -9.04
CA TRP A 103 -5.99 7.32 -9.75
C TRP A 103 -4.82 7.53 -8.78
N TRP A 104 -4.99 8.36 -7.75
CA TRP A 104 -3.93 8.66 -6.80
C TRP A 104 -3.58 7.47 -5.89
N ILE A 105 -4.58 6.70 -5.46
CA ILE A 105 -4.34 5.45 -4.70
C ILE A 105 -3.58 4.45 -5.57
N ALA A 106 -3.99 4.23 -6.82
CA ALA A 106 -3.32 3.29 -7.71
C ALA A 106 -1.87 3.71 -8.02
N LEU A 107 -1.61 5.00 -8.24
CA LEU A 107 -0.25 5.52 -8.37
C LEU A 107 0.58 5.31 -7.09
N GLY A 108 -0.04 5.47 -5.91
CA GLY A 108 0.59 5.17 -4.63
C GLY A 108 0.94 3.68 -4.50
N VAL A 109 0.03 2.77 -4.86
CA VAL A 109 0.29 1.33 -4.85
C VAL A 109 1.41 0.96 -5.83
N ALA A 110 1.35 1.49 -7.06
CA ALA A 110 2.39 1.26 -8.07
C ALA A 110 3.76 1.78 -7.59
N SER A 111 3.78 2.84 -6.78
CA SER A 111 4.99 3.36 -6.16
C SER A 111 5.66 2.38 -5.17
N SER A 112 4.90 1.44 -4.61
CA SER A 112 5.43 0.46 -3.66
C SER A 112 5.97 -0.81 -4.33
N ILE A 113 5.37 -1.24 -5.45
CA ILE A 113 5.65 -2.54 -6.08
C ILE A 113 7.01 -2.61 -6.80
N GLY A 114 7.68 -1.48 -7.10
CA GLY A 114 8.92 -1.43 -7.88
C GLY A 114 10.21 -1.16 -7.09
N LEU A 115 10.77 -2.18 -6.42
CA LEU A 115 12.06 -2.09 -5.69
C LEU A 115 12.07 -1.13 -4.49
N GLY A 116 10.91 -0.89 -3.88
CA GLY A 116 10.85 -0.40 -2.50
C GLY A 116 11.52 0.95 -2.25
N SER A 117 11.66 1.87 -3.22
CA SER A 117 12.10 3.25 -2.92
C SER A 117 10.98 4.28 -3.00
N GLY A 118 9.91 3.99 -3.77
CA GLY A 118 8.77 4.90 -4.04
C GLY A 118 9.14 6.30 -4.56
N LEU A 119 10.43 6.55 -4.77
CA LEU A 119 10.98 7.82 -5.17
C LEU A 119 10.71 8.08 -6.66
N HIS A 120 10.78 7.04 -7.49
CA HIS A 120 10.53 7.17 -8.93
C HIS A 120 9.10 7.61 -9.24
N THR A 121 8.09 6.96 -8.67
CA THR A 121 6.69 7.33 -8.94
C THR A 121 6.33 8.68 -8.33
N PHE A 122 6.90 9.03 -7.16
CA PHE A 122 6.81 10.39 -6.63
C PHE A 122 7.39 11.42 -7.60
N VAL A 123 8.61 11.21 -8.10
CA VAL A 123 9.30 12.14 -9.02
C VAL A 123 8.61 12.21 -10.39
N LEU A 124 7.91 11.17 -10.82
CA LEU A 124 7.25 11.12 -12.13
C LEU A 124 5.84 11.72 -12.12
N TYR A 125 5.09 11.61 -11.03
CA TYR A 125 3.67 12.00 -11.00
C TYR A 125 3.38 13.06 -9.94
N LEU A 126 3.55 12.74 -8.66
CA LEU A 126 3.15 13.64 -7.58
C LEU A 126 4.03 14.91 -7.50
N GLY A 127 5.33 14.75 -7.67
CA GLY A 127 6.31 15.85 -7.67
C GLY A 127 6.06 16.87 -8.77
N PRO A 128 5.96 16.46 -10.05
CA PRO A 128 5.61 17.35 -11.16
C PRO A 128 4.26 18.04 -10.96
N HIS A 129 3.25 17.33 -10.43
CA HIS A 129 1.96 17.95 -10.11
C HIS A 129 2.08 19.08 -9.09
N ILE A 130 2.79 18.84 -7.98
CA ILE A 130 3.04 19.85 -6.94
C ILE A 130 3.84 21.03 -7.53
N ALA A 131 4.88 20.75 -8.30
CA ALA A 131 5.74 21.77 -8.89
C ALA A 131 4.98 22.66 -9.89
N LEU A 132 4.24 22.06 -10.83
CA LEU A 132 3.46 22.80 -11.83
C LEU A 132 2.38 23.66 -11.19
N PHE A 133 1.66 23.12 -10.20
CA PHE A 133 0.64 23.87 -9.47
C PHE A 133 1.26 25.05 -8.70
N THR A 134 2.38 24.82 -8.02
CA THR A 134 3.11 25.87 -7.27
C THR A 134 3.61 26.97 -8.19
N ILE A 135 4.20 26.61 -9.34
CA ILE A 135 4.70 27.58 -10.32
C ILE A 135 3.55 28.44 -10.85
N LYS A 136 2.42 27.82 -11.24
CA LYS A 136 1.24 28.55 -11.72
C LYS A 136 0.63 29.44 -10.64
N ALA A 137 0.55 28.96 -9.40
CA ALA A 137 0.04 29.75 -8.28
C ALA A 137 0.90 30.98 -8.00
N MET A 138 2.22 30.84 -8.09
CA MET A 138 3.16 31.96 -7.92
C MET A 138 3.11 32.94 -9.09
N GLN A 139 2.93 32.47 -10.32
CA GLN A 139 2.76 33.31 -11.51
C GLN A 139 1.48 34.15 -11.45
N CYS A 140 0.35 33.53 -11.14
CA CYS A 140 -0.94 34.21 -11.11
C CYS A 140 -1.24 34.91 -9.77
N GLY A 141 -0.47 34.63 -8.71
CA GLY A 141 -0.66 35.24 -7.40
C GLY A 141 -1.89 34.80 -6.65
N ARG A 142 -2.29 33.55 -6.88
CA ARG A 142 -3.56 32.97 -6.45
C ARG A 142 -3.42 31.48 -6.25
N VAL A 143 -4.34 30.90 -5.47
CA VAL A 143 -4.36 29.46 -5.15
C VAL A 143 -5.61 28.75 -5.67
N ASP A 144 -6.62 29.51 -6.07
CA ASP A 144 -7.91 29.05 -6.59
C ASP A 144 -7.86 28.84 -8.10
N LEU A 145 -6.90 28.02 -8.53
CA LEU A 145 -6.71 27.65 -9.94
C LEU A 145 -7.58 26.46 -10.34
N LYS A 146 -7.81 25.53 -9.42
CA LYS A 146 -8.58 24.30 -9.68
C LYS A 146 -10.06 24.62 -9.77
N SER A 147 -10.73 24.16 -10.83
CA SER A 147 -12.19 24.26 -10.94
C SER A 147 -12.91 23.36 -9.93
N ALA A 148 -12.31 22.21 -9.62
CA ALA A 148 -12.80 21.25 -8.64
C ALA A 148 -11.60 20.49 -8.01
N PRO A 149 -11.76 19.88 -6.82
CA PRO A 149 -10.66 19.15 -6.17
C PRO A 149 -10.09 18.00 -7.02
N TYR A 150 -10.90 17.40 -7.90
CA TYR A 150 -10.47 16.31 -8.78
C TYR A 150 -9.75 16.76 -10.06
N ASP A 151 -9.63 18.08 -10.30
CA ASP A 151 -8.98 18.65 -11.49
C ASP A 151 -7.44 18.56 -11.39
N THR A 152 -6.94 17.38 -11.77
CA THR A 152 -5.53 17.00 -11.63
C THR A 152 -4.97 16.34 -12.88
N ILE A 153 -3.64 16.20 -12.90
CA ILE A 153 -2.92 15.55 -14.00
C ILE A 153 -3.26 14.06 -14.02
N GLN A 154 -3.79 13.58 -15.16
CA GLN A 154 -4.09 12.18 -15.42
C GLN A 154 -3.25 11.67 -16.59
N LEU A 155 -3.17 10.34 -16.76
CA LEU A 155 -2.33 9.70 -17.80
C LEU A 155 -2.55 10.22 -19.23
N LYS A 156 -3.77 10.70 -19.55
CA LYS A 156 -4.17 11.14 -20.89
C LYS A 156 -4.95 12.46 -20.90
N ARG A 157 -5.04 13.14 -19.75
CA ARG A 157 -5.81 14.38 -19.60
C ARG A 157 -5.01 15.36 -18.75
N GLY A 158 -4.68 16.50 -19.34
CA GLY A 158 -4.12 17.64 -18.60
C GLY A 158 -5.19 18.27 -17.70
N PRO A 159 -4.77 18.90 -16.59
CA PRO A 159 -5.71 19.61 -15.73
C PRO A 159 -6.16 20.91 -16.40
N SER A 160 -7.37 21.35 -16.09
CA SER A 160 -7.99 22.50 -16.78
C SER A 160 -7.26 23.82 -16.54
N TRP A 161 -6.46 23.90 -15.48
CA TRP A 161 -5.76 25.11 -15.06
C TRP A 161 -4.35 25.29 -15.65
N LEU A 162 -3.78 24.25 -16.29
CA LEU A 162 -2.40 24.33 -16.76
C LEU A 162 -2.24 25.24 -17.99
N ASP A 163 -3.21 25.18 -18.90
CA ASP A 163 -3.18 25.88 -20.19
C ASP A 163 -3.91 27.22 -20.18
N LYS A 164 -4.63 27.56 -19.09
CA LYS A 164 -5.33 28.84 -18.94
C LYS A 164 -4.39 29.97 -18.58
N ASP A 165 -4.65 31.15 -19.13
CA ASP A 165 -3.92 32.37 -18.81
C ASP A 165 -4.34 32.94 -17.46
N CYS A 166 -3.42 33.63 -16.77
CA CYS A 166 -3.66 34.18 -15.44
C CYS A 166 -4.83 35.18 -15.41
N ASP A 167 -5.08 35.88 -16.53
CA ASP A 167 -6.16 36.87 -16.65
C ASP A 167 -7.56 36.24 -16.56
N GLU A 168 -7.71 34.98 -16.96
CA GLU A 168 -8.99 34.26 -16.91
C GLU A 168 -9.43 33.92 -15.48
N PHE A 169 -8.47 33.77 -14.55
CA PHE A 169 -8.78 33.50 -13.14
C PHE A 169 -9.18 34.76 -12.36
N GLY A 170 -8.80 35.94 -12.88
CA GLY A 170 -9.05 37.24 -12.27
C GLY A 170 -7.85 37.80 -11.49
N PRO A 171 -8.02 38.93 -10.79
CA PRO A 171 -6.91 39.69 -10.21
C PRO A 171 -6.18 38.90 -9.10
N PRO A 172 -4.87 39.12 -8.92
CA PRO A 172 -4.07 38.42 -7.91
C PRO A 172 -4.61 38.70 -6.50
N LEU A 173 -4.85 37.63 -5.73
CA LEU A 173 -5.33 37.71 -4.35
C LEU A 173 -4.18 38.06 -3.39
N PHE A 174 -2.96 37.67 -3.74
CA PHE A 174 -1.75 37.90 -2.95
C PHE A 174 -0.84 38.88 -3.69
N THR A 175 -0.91 40.15 -3.29
CA THR A 175 0.00 41.20 -3.79
C THR A 175 0.96 41.56 -2.67
N SER A 176 2.26 41.35 -2.86
CA SER A 176 3.30 41.80 -1.93
C SER A 176 4.12 42.92 -2.56
N SER A 177 4.67 43.79 -1.72
CA SER A 177 5.46 44.97 -2.11
C SER A 177 6.69 44.65 -2.97
N HIS A 178 7.14 43.39 -2.94
CA HIS A 178 8.30 42.89 -3.70
C HIS A 178 7.92 41.84 -4.76
N GLY A 179 6.67 41.87 -5.24
CA GLY A 179 6.16 40.97 -6.29
C GLY A 179 5.12 39.98 -5.77
N THR A 180 4.68 39.11 -6.66
CA THR A 180 3.64 38.11 -6.39
C THR A 180 4.21 36.97 -5.54
N ARG A 181 3.87 36.92 -4.25
CA ARG A 181 4.30 35.86 -3.32
C ARG A 181 3.10 35.25 -2.63
N VAL A 182 2.85 33.98 -2.91
CA VAL A 182 1.78 33.20 -2.29
C VAL A 182 2.33 32.49 -1.05
N PRO A 183 1.69 32.61 0.13
CA PRO A 183 2.14 31.90 1.32
C PRO A 183 1.90 30.40 1.19
N LEU A 184 2.90 29.60 1.62
CA LEU A 184 2.83 28.13 1.59
C LEU A 184 1.60 27.60 2.33
N SER A 185 1.22 28.23 3.44
CA SER A 185 0.03 27.84 4.22
C SER A 185 -1.27 27.85 3.41
N SER A 186 -1.37 28.67 2.37
CA SER A 186 -2.54 28.73 1.48
C SER A 186 -2.41 27.80 0.28
N LEU A 187 -1.19 27.42 -0.09
CA LEU A 187 -0.91 26.54 -1.21
C LEU A 187 -1.08 25.07 -0.84
N LEU A 188 -0.55 24.66 0.33
CA LEU A 188 -0.52 23.25 0.73
C LEU A 188 -1.90 22.59 0.82
N PRO A 189 -2.96 23.24 1.36
CA PRO A 189 -4.29 22.64 1.42
C PRO A 189 -4.84 22.24 0.05
N GLN A 190 -4.42 22.91 -1.03
CA GLN A 190 -4.90 22.65 -2.40
C GLN A 190 -4.32 21.37 -3.01
N ILE A 191 -3.16 20.90 -2.54
CA ILE A 191 -2.44 19.70 -3.05
C ILE A 191 -2.36 18.56 -2.03
N GLN A 192 -2.92 18.79 -0.84
CA GLN A 192 -2.78 17.87 0.29
C GLN A 192 -3.58 16.58 0.08
N ILE A 193 -4.75 16.65 -0.57
CA ILE A 193 -5.62 15.49 -0.78
C ILE A 193 -4.96 14.47 -1.71
N GLU A 194 -4.32 14.94 -2.79
CA GLU A 194 -3.54 14.12 -3.71
C GLU A 194 -2.39 13.42 -3.00
N ALA A 195 -1.65 14.17 -2.17
CA ALA A 195 -0.55 13.63 -1.39
C ALA A 195 -1.01 12.59 -0.36
N ILE A 196 -2.16 12.81 0.30
CA ILE A 196 -2.77 11.86 1.24
C ILE A 196 -3.21 10.58 0.52
N LEU A 197 -3.94 10.71 -0.60
CA LEU A 197 -4.41 9.57 -1.39
C LEU A 197 -3.25 8.73 -1.94
N TRP A 198 -2.19 9.40 -2.41
CA TRP A 198 -0.96 8.75 -2.82
C TRP A 198 -0.25 8.06 -1.66
N GLY A 199 -0.16 8.70 -0.50
CA GLY A 199 0.40 8.12 0.72
C GLY A 199 -0.39 6.90 1.21
N LEU A 200 -1.72 6.95 1.12
CA LEU A 200 -2.62 5.82 1.40
C LEU A 200 -2.39 4.65 0.44
N GLY A 201 -2.28 4.94 -0.87
CA GLY A 201 -1.93 3.94 -1.87
C GLY A 201 -0.58 3.28 -1.59
N THR A 202 0.42 4.07 -1.18
CA THR A 202 1.73 3.54 -0.79
C THR A 202 1.62 2.60 0.41
N ALA A 203 0.87 2.99 1.45
CA ALA A 203 0.63 2.13 2.61
C ALA A 203 -0.08 0.82 2.24
N LEU A 204 -1.00 0.84 1.26
CA LEU A 204 -1.66 -0.36 0.73
C LEU A 204 -0.69 -1.27 -0.03
N GLY A 205 0.19 -0.70 -0.86
CA GLY A 205 1.16 -1.46 -1.64
C GLY A 205 2.18 -2.21 -0.79
N GLU A 206 2.47 -1.72 0.42
CA GLU A 206 3.45 -2.30 1.34
C GLU A 206 2.82 -3.24 2.38
N LEU A 207 1.54 -3.60 2.24
CA LEU A 207 0.90 -4.65 3.05
C LEU A 207 1.42 -6.10 2.82
N PRO A 208 1.97 -6.51 1.65
CA PRO A 208 2.34 -7.90 1.42
C PRO A 208 3.28 -8.50 2.48
N PRO A 209 4.36 -7.84 2.93
CA PRO A 209 5.24 -8.39 3.96
C PRO A 209 4.52 -8.71 5.28
N TYR A 210 3.53 -7.90 5.67
CA TYR A 210 2.71 -8.15 6.86
C TYR A 210 1.84 -9.41 6.70
N PHE A 211 1.20 -9.60 5.55
CA PHE A 211 0.35 -10.78 5.33
C PHE A 211 1.16 -12.07 5.16
N ILE A 212 2.28 -12.00 4.44
CA ILE A 212 3.20 -13.13 4.25
C ILE A 212 3.73 -13.61 5.60
N SER A 213 4.25 -12.68 6.40
CA SER A 213 4.79 -13.01 7.73
C SER A 213 3.71 -13.51 8.69
N ARG A 214 2.48 -12.96 8.64
CA ARG A 214 1.36 -13.44 9.45
C ARG A 214 0.90 -14.85 9.04
N ALA A 215 0.88 -15.15 7.75
CA ALA A 215 0.54 -16.47 7.23
C ALA A 215 1.59 -17.51 7.65
N ALA A 216 2.88 -17.19 7.55
CA ALA A 216 3.97 -18.06 8.00
C ALA A 216 3.86 -18.41 9.49
N ARG A 217 3.61 -17.40 10.35
CA ARG A 217 3.35 -17.60 11.78
C ARG A 217 2.22 -18.57 12.05
N LEU A 218 1.09 -18.44 11.33
CA LEU A 218 -0.06 -19.34 11.47
C LEU A 218 0.25 -20.75 10.98
N SER A 219 1.20 -20.91 10.04
CA SER A 219 1.66 -22.21 9.55
C SER A 219 2.72 -22.86 10.44
N GLY A 220 3.16 -22.21 11.53
CA GLY A 220 4.23 -22.70 12.40
C GLY A 220 5.63 -22.65 11.79
N SER A 221 5.78 -22.01 10.62
CA SER A 221 7.08 -21.80 9.98
C SER A 221 7.63 -20.44 10.39
N LYS A 222 8.89 -20.40 10.83
CA LYS A 222 9.63 -19.14 10.95
C LYS A 222 9.87 -18.62 9.52
N VAL A 223 9.78 -17.32 9.32
CA VAL A 223 9.85 -16.71 7.99
C VAL A 223 11.28 -16.74 7.47
N ASP A 224 11.52 -17.44 6.34
CA ASP A 224 12.79 -17.41 5.58
C ASP A 224 13.21 -15.98 5.21
N ALA A 225 12.26 -15.06 4.98
CA ALA A 225 12.59 -13.65 4.72
C ALA A 225 13.30 -12.95 5.90
N MET A 226 13.25 -13.49 7.13
CA MET A 226 14.07 -13.00 8.24
C MET A 226 15.53 -13.49 8.13
N GLU A 227 15.73 -14.68 7.56
CA GLU A 227 17.04 -15.30 7.28
C GLU A 227 17.66 -14.73 5.99
N GLU A 228 16.90 -14.52 4.91
CA GLU A 228 17.36 -13.82 3.70
C GLU A 228 17.74 -12.36 3.97
N LEU A 229 17.05 -11.69 4.92
CA LEU A 229 17.47 -10.38 5.42
C LEU A 229 18.75 -10.46 6.27
N ASP A 230 19.02 -11.58 6.95
CA ASP A 230 20.29 -11.81 7.64
C ASP A 230 21.43 -12.04 6.62
N ASP A 231 21.19 -12.79 5.55
CA ASP A 231 22.18 -13.11 4.51
C ASP A 231 22.49 -11.91 3.61
N SER A 232 21.48 -11.17 3.12
CA SER A 232 21.68 -9.94 2.34
C SER A 232 22.38 -8.83 3.13
N SER A 233 22.28 -8.85 4.47
CA SER A 233 22.99 -7.92 5.35
C SER A 233 24.43 -8.34 5.69
N SER A 234 24.84 -9.55 5.29
CA SER A 234 26.20 -10.06 5.49
C SER A 234 27.16 -9.71 4.36
N GLU A 235 26.63 -9.46 3.16
CA GLU A 235 27.44 -9.10 1.97
C GLU A 235 27.68 -7.59 1.82
N ASP A 236 26.88 -6.72 2.45
CA ASP A 236 27.03 -5.26 2.38
C ASP A 236 27.69 -4.70 3.66
N ASN A 237 29.01 -4.51 3.64
CA ASN A 237 29.81 -3.93 4.75
C ASN A 237 29.58 -2.42 4.94
N GLY A 238 28.37 -1.92 4.70
CA GLY A 238 27.99 -0.52 4.83
C GLY A 238 27.60 -0.11 6.25
N VAL A 239 27.80 1.17 6.57
CA VAL A 239 27.31 1.83 7.79
C VAL A 239 25.79 1.60 7.98
N VAL A 240 25.04 1.59 6.87
CA VAL A 240 23.59 1.34 6.84
C VAL A 240 23.24 -0.07 7.33
N ALA A 241 23.95 -1.11 6.88
CA ALA A 241 23.71 -2.49 7.28
C ALA A 241 23.95 -2.70 8.78
N THR A 242 24.97 -2.05 9.35
CA THR A 242 25.27 -2.11 10.78
C THR A 242 24.17 -1.46 11.62
N HIS A 243 23.67 -0.30 11.20
CA HIS A 243 22.55 0.36 11.87
C HIS A 243 21.25 -0.45 11.75
N LEU A 244 20.97 -1.04 10.59
CA LEU A 244 19.81 -1.92 10.40
C LEU A 244 19.88 -3.16 11.31
N LYS A 245 21.06 -3.78 11.46
CA LYS A 245 21.28 -4.89 12.40
C LYS A 245 21.03 -4.46 13.85
N GLN A 246 21.51 -3.29 14.25
CA GLN A 246 21.30 -2.75 15.60
C GLN A 246 19.81 -2.45 15.86
N ILE A 247 19.12 -1.84 14.90
CA ILE A 247 17.68 -1.58 14.97
C ILE A 247 16.92 -2.90 15.03
N LYS A 248 17.23 -3.89 14.18
CA LYS A 248 16.62 -5.24 14.21
C LYS A 248 16.75 -5.90 15.58
N ARG A 249 17.96 -5.92 16.16
CA ARG A 249 18.20 -6.49 17.50
C ARG A 249 17.42 -5.77 18.59
N TRP A 250 17.38 -4.44 18.53
CA TRP A 250 16.59 -3.64 19.45
C TRP A 250 15.09 -3.95 19.31
N LEU A 251 14.57 -4.01 18.09
CA LEU A 251 13.17 -4.30 17.79
C LEU A 251 12.75 -5.72 18.20
N LEU A 252 13.64 -6.72 18.04
CA LEU A 252 13.42 -8.09 18.51
C LEU A 252 13.41 -8.13 20.03
N SER A 253 14.33 -7.43 20.69
CA SER A 253 14.39 -7.32 22.15
C SER A 253 13.19 -6.57 22.74
N HIS A 254 12.68 -5.54 22.04
CA HIS A 254 11.53 -4.73 22.43
C HIS A 254 10.20 -5.19 21.82
N SER A 255 10.17 -6.36 21.18
CA SER A 255 9.03 -6.88 20.43
C SER A 255 7.72 -6.95 21.24
N GLN A 256 7.82 -7.30 22.53
CA GLN A 256 6.66 -7.39 23.43
C GLN A 256 5.96 -6.03 23.65
N HIS A 257 6.61 -4.92 23.29
CA HIS A 257 6.11 -3.56 23.47
C HIS A 257 5.91 -2.82 22.13
N MET A 258 5.63 -3.56 21.04
CA MET A 258 5.27 -2.99 19.74
C MET A 258 3.93 -2.22 19.82
N ASN A 259 4.05 -0.96 20.24
CA ASN A 259 2.96 -0.02 20.38
C ASN A 259 2.68 0.71 19.07
N PHE A 260 1.50 1.32 18.99
CA PHE A 260 1.07 2.06 17.81
C PHE A 260 2.11 3.10 17.38
N PHE A 261 2.69 3.82 18.34
CA PHE A 261 3.73 4.83 18.11
C PHE A 261 5.02 4.24 17.55
N THR A 262 5.46 3.07 18.01
CA THR A 262 6.65 2.40 17.48
C THR A 262 6.47 2.05 16.01
N ILE A 263 5.30 1.50 15.66
CA ILE A 263 4.95 1.17 14.27
C ILE A 263 4.88 2.43 13.42
N LEU A 264 4.29 3.50 13.95
CA LEU A 264 4.19 4.80 13.27
C LEU A 264 5.58 5.38 12.94
N VAL A 265 6.50 5.37 13.91
CA VAL A 265 7.87 5.85 13.71
C VAL A 265 8.56 4.99 12.65
N LEU A 266 8.55 3.67 12.78
CA LEU A 266 9.15 2.75 11.81
C LEU A 266 8.60 2.91 10.40
N ALA A 267 7.28 3.14 10.28
CA ALA A 267 6.63 3.35 9.00
C ALA A 267 6.94 4.72 8.35
N SER A 268 7.42 5.67 9.15
CA SER A 268 7.78 7.03 8.70
C SER A 268 9.23 7.13 8.21
N VAL A 269 10.07 6.13 8.48
CA VAL A 269 11.50 6.07 8.06
C VAL A 269 11.60 5.36 6.69
N PRO A 270 12.67 5.55 5.88
CA PRO A 270 12.89 4.87 4.60
C PRO A 270 12.48 3.40 4.55
N ASN A 271 12.01 3.02 3.37
CA ASN A 271 11.28 1.78 3.08
C ASN A 271 11.88 0.46 3.61
N PRO A 272 13.20 0.25 3.73
CA PRO A 272 13.74 -0.97 4.36
C PRO A 272 13.26 -1.19 5.80
N LEU A 273 13.04 -0.10 6.56
CA LEU A 273 12.54 -0.16 7.94
C LEU A 273 11.03 -0.42 8.00
N PHE A 274 10.29 0.03 6.98
CA PHE A 274 8.88 -0.26 6.84
C PHE A 274 8.66 -1.76 6.59
N ASP A 275 9.39 -2.34 5.63
CA ASP A 275 9.25 -3.75 5.27
C ASP A 275 9.60 -4.65 6.46
N LEU A 276 10.65 -4.30 7.20
CA LEU A 276 11.01 -4.94 8.47
C LEU A 276 9.87 -4.83 9.50
N ALA A 277 9.28 -3.64 9.68
CA ALA A 277 8.15 -3.46 10.59
C ALA A 277 6.93 -4.28 10.17
N GLY A 278 6.65 -4.39 8.87
CA GLY A 278 5.60 -5.25 8.32
C GLY A 278 5.82 -6.72 8.67
N ILE A 279 7.02 -7.25 8.39
CA ILE A 279 7.41 -8.63 8.72
C ILE A 279 7.26 -8.89 10.23
N MET A 280 7.77 -7.98 11.07
CA MET A 280 7.72 -8.12 12.52
C MET A 280 6.29 -8.02 13.05
N CYS A 281 5.48 -7.09 12.57
CA CYS A 281 4.08 -6.97 12.97
C CYS A 281 3.26 -8.21 12.60
N GLY A 282 3.51 -8.83 11.44
CA GLY A 282 2.84 -10.08 11.07
C GLY A 282 3.32 -11.27 11.88
N GLN A 283 4.63 -11.39 12.14
CA GLN A 283 5.22 -12.42 13.01
C GLN A 283 4.79 -12.33 14.47
N PHE A 284 4.59 -11.13 15.01
CA PHE A 284 4.09 -10.96 16.38
C PHE A 284 2.56 -10.96 16.45
N GLY A 285 1.86 -11.03 15.32
CA GLY A 285 0.41 -11.12 15.28
C GLY A 285 -0.32 -9.84 15.71
N ILE A 286 0.30 -8.68 15.49
CA ILE A 286 -0.32 -7.37 15.76
C ILE A 286 -1.61 -7.24 14.93
N PRO A 287 -2.72 -6.70 15.50
CA PRO A 287 -3.96 -6.50 14.75
C PRO A 287 -3.76 -5.66 13.49
N PHE A 288 -4.41 -6.05 12.40
CA PHE A 288 -4.30 -5.38 11.10
C PHE A 288 -4.58 -3.88 11.20
N TRP A 289 -5.66 -3.49 11.87
CA TRP A 289 -6.06 -2.09 12.00
C TRP A 289 -5.02 -1.23 12.74
N LYS A 290 -4.32 -1.80 13.74
CA LYS A 290 -3.26 -1.08 14.47
C LYS A 290 -2.06 -0.81 13.56
N PHE A 291 -1.69 -1.78 12.73
CA PHE A 291 -0.62 -1.66 11.75
C PHE A 291 -1.01 -0.72 10.59
N PHE A 292 -2.17 -0.95 9.97
CA PHE A 292 -2.65 -0.19 8.82
C PHE A 292 -2.88 1.30 9.15
N LEU A 293 -3.45 1.61 10.31
CA LEU A 293 -3.67 3.00 10.69
C LEU A 293 -2.36 3.71 11.02
N ALA A 294 -1.42 3.04 11.72
CA ALA A 294 -0.11 3.60 12.00
C ALA A 294 0.69 3.88 10.72
N THR A 295 0.66 2.94 9.78
CA THR A 295 1.35 3.07 8.48
C THR A 295 0.71 4.12 7.59
N SER A 296 -0.63 4.16 7.53
CA SER A 296 -1.37 5.19 6.79
C SER A 296 -1.08 6.58 7.34
N ILE A 297 -1.06 6.77 8.66
CA ILE A 297 -0.73 8.08 9.27
C ILE A 297 0.73 8.45 9.03
N GLY A 298 1.67 7.51 9.19
CA GLY A 298 3.10 7.75 8.94
C GLY A 298 3.36 8.19 7.49
N LYS A 299 2.73 7.53 6.52
CA LYS A 299 2.97 7.79 5.10
C LYS A 299 2.09 8.88 4.49
N ALA A 300 0.84 9.01 4.92
CA ALA A 300 -0.08 10.00 4.37
C ALA A 300 -0.01 11.36 5.08
N ILE A 301 0.41 11.40 6.36
CA ILE A 301 0.41 12.63 7.17
C ILE A 301 1.84 13.05 7.51
N ILE A 302 2.64 12.17 8.12
CA ILE A 302 3.99 12.57 8.59
C ILE A 302 4.94 12.79 7.40
N LYS A 303 4.97 11.84 6.46
CA LYS A 303 5.81 11.95 5.26
C LYS A 303 5.40 13.13 4.38
N THR A 304 4.11 13.38 4.20
CA THR A 304 3.62 14.51 3.39
C THR A 304 3.95 15.86 4.06
N HIS A 305 3.77 16.00 5.38
CA HIS A 305 4.10 17.24 6.09
C HIS A 305 5.62 17.51 6.18
N ILE A 306 6.46 16.49 6.37
CA ILE A 306 7.91 16.66 6.48
C ILE A 306 8.54 16.87 5.10
N GLN A 307 8.12 16.11 4.08
CA GLN A 307 8.73 16.15 2.74
C GLN A 307 8.35 17.43 1.97
N VAL A 308 7.23 18.05 2.31
CA VAL A 308 6.84 19.36 1.80
C VAL A 308 7.63 20.49 2.47
N ARG A 309 7.98 20.36 3.75
CA ARG A 309 8.71 21.39 4.50
C ARG A 309 10.20 21.46 4.13
N ASN A 310 10.87 20.32 3.93
CA ASN A 310 12.33 20.28 3.73
C ASN A 310 12.81 20.49 2.29
N LYS A 311 11.91 20.64 1.30
CA LYS A 311 12.28 20.74 -0.12
C LYS A 311 12.19 22.17 -0.69
N VAL A 312 11.91 23.16 0.17
CA VAL A 312 11.68 24.56 -0.21
C VAL A 312 12.56 25.53 0.61
N ASP A 313 13.42 24.99 1.50
CA ASP A 313 14.60 25.68 2.03
C ASP A 313 15.83 25.32 1.17
#